data_AF-T0RB95-F1
#
_entry.id   AF-T0RB95-F1
#
_cell.length_a   1.000
_cell.length_b   1.000
_cell.length_c   1.000
_cell.angle_alpha   90.00
_cell.angle_beta   90.00
_cell.angle_gamma   90.00
#
_symmetry.space_group_name_H-M   'P 1'
#
loop_
_entity.id
_entity.type
_entity.pdbx_description
1 polymer ?
#
loop_
_entity_poly.entity_id
_entity_poly.type
_entity_poly.pdbx_seq_one_letter_code
_entity_poly.pdbx_strand_id
1 'polypeptide(L)'
;MPNKITSNLLVFALISAIAFLEACRETLVAWLADALDEQDAPTYDAYDDSDDSKATSWWSFPKPHDSVDDEEVHTECSSEGSAGHDDWDAQATPSSAEAPFQLKHKTMDLLIDDYLCPCGECPWYNLIEAHVAAYSMPLQLKRPVCRVLQAYSTYNEAVGYCSGMVPWALHCVETCDGNEDSAFAAFINLCML
;
A
#
# COMPACT_ATOMS: atom_id res chain seq x y z
N MET A 1 -22.97 -24.00 -24.40
CA MET A 1 -21.91 -23.28 -25.14
C MET A 1 -22.27 -21.80 -25.12
N PRO A 2 -21.63 -20.98 -24.27
CA PRO A 2 -21.90 -19.54 -24.23
C PRO A 2 -21.46 -18.91 -25.55
N ASN A 3 -22.35 -18.14 -26.15
CA ASN A 3 -22.19 -17.59 -27.49
C ASN A 3 -21.02 -16.58 -27.49
N LYS A 4 -20.00 -16.81 -28.31
CA LYS A 4 -18.84 -15.89 -28.49
C LYS A 4 -19.26 -14.43 -28.76
N ILE A 5 -20.44 -14.23 -29.32
CA ILE A 5 -21.03 -12.92 -29.63
C ILE A 5 -21.34 -12.12 -28.35
N THR A 6 -21.85 -12.75 -27.28
CA THR A 6 -22.17 -12.03 -26.03
C THR A 6 -20.91 -11.63 -25.27
N SER A 7 -19.83 -12.42 -25.38
CA SER A 7 -18.53 -12.08 -24.77
C SER A 7 -17.92 -10.84 -25.41
N ASN A 8 -17.95 -10.73 -26.74
CA ASN A 8 -17.37 -9.58 -27.44
C ASN A 8 -18.15 -8.29 -27.14
N LEU A 9 -19.49 -8.36 -27.12
CA LEU A 9 -20.33 -7.20 -26.77
C LEU A 9 -20.07 -6.70 -25.35
N LEU A 10 -19.84 -7.62 -24.40
CA LEU A 10 -19.54 -7.26 -23.02
C LEU A 10 -18.17 -6.58 -22.92
N VAL A 11 -17.15 -7.09 -23.62
CA VAL A 11 -15.81 -6.47 -23.66
C VAL A 11 -15.89 -5.06 -24.26
N PHE A 12 -16.60 -4.88 -25.37
CA PHE A 12 -16.79 -3.54 -25.95
C PHE A 12 -17.53 -2.60 -25.00
N ALA A 13 -18.58 -3.07 -24.34
CA ALA A 13 -19.32 -2.27 -23.36
C ALA A 13 -18.43 -1.83 -22.18
N LEU A 14 -17.58 -2.73 -21.66
CA LEU A 14 -16.63 -2.41 -20.60
C LEU A 14 -15.59 -1.39 -21.04
N ILE A 15 -14.99 -1.56 -22.22
CA ILE A 15 -14.00 -0.61 -22.76
C ILE A 15 -14.63 0.77 -22.94
N SER A 16 -15.84 0.85 -23.49
CA SER A 16 -16.56 2.12 -23.63
C SER A 16 -16.92 2.74 -22.28
N ALA A 17 -17.31 1.94 -21.28
CA ALA A 17 -17.60 2.43 -19.95
C ALA A 17 -16.35 3.00 -19.26
N ILE A 18 -15.20 2.33 -19.38
CA ILE A 18 -13.92 2.80 -18.82
C ILE A 18 -13.50 4.11 -19.48
N ALA A 19 -13.53 4.19 -20.81
CA ALA A 19 -13.18 5.42 -21.53
C ALA A 19 -14.12 6.59 -21.18
N PHE A 20 -15.41 6.32 -20.97
CA PHE A 20 -16.37 7.33 -20.53
C PHE A 20 -16.08 7.80 -19.10
N LEU A 21 -15.81 6.89 -18.17
CA LEU A 21 -15.44 7.22 -16.80
C LEU A 21 -14.15 8.04 -16.74
N GLU A 22 -13.17 7.73 -17.60
CA GLU A 22 -11.93 8.48 -17.71
C GLU A 22 -12.17 9.89 -18.25
N ALA A 23 -12.99 10.04 -19.30
CA ALA A 23 -13.37 11.34 -19.85
C ALA A 23 -14.18 12.20 -18.86
N CYS A 24 -14.98 11.57 -17.99
CA CYS A 24 -15.79 12.25 -16.99
C CYS A 24 -15.09 12.38 -15.63
N ARG A 25 -13.83 11.96 -15.49
CA ARG A 25 -13.11 11.91 -14.20
C ARG A 25 -13.12 13.26 -13.48
N GLU A 26 -12.75 14.34 -14.16
CA GLU A 26 -12.68 15.67 -13.54
C GLU A 26 -14.06 16.21 -13.16
N THR A 27 -15.07 15.97 -13.99
CA THR A 27 -16.45 16.37 -13.70
C THR A 27 -17.03 15.58 -12.52
N LEU A 28 -16.76 14.28 -12.45
CA LEU A 28 -17.19 13.43 -11.33
C LEU A 28 -16.51 13.86 -10.04
N VAL A 29 -15.21 14.17 -10.06
CA VAL A 29 -14.49 14.66 -8.87
C VAL A 29 -15.07 15.99 -8.38
N ALA A 30 -15.34 16.93 -9.28
CA ALA A 30 -15.95 18.21 -8.91
C ALA A 30 -17.35 18.03 -8.29
N TRP A 31 -18.17 17.16 -8.88
CA TRP A 31 -19.52 16.88 -8.38
C TRP A 31 -19.50 16.17 -7.03
N LEU A 32 -18.55 15.27 -6.82
CA LEU A 32 -18.39 14.55 -5.56
C LEU A 32 -17.90 15.47 -4.43
N ALA A 33 -17.04 16.45 -4.75
CA ALA A 33 -16.61 17.47 -3.80
C ALA A 33 -17.77 18.37 -3.37
N ASP A 34 -18.60 18.81 -4.32
CA ASP A 34 -19.80 19.63 -4.06
C ASP A 34 -20.83 18.89 -3.19
N ALA A 35 -21.09 17.62 -3.50
CA ALA A 35 -22.01 16.78 -2.73
C ALA A 35 -21.53 16.47 -1.30
N LEU A 36 -20.21 16.50 -1.04
CA LEU A 36 -19.64 16.31 0.29
C LEU A 36 -19.67 17.61 1.12
N ASP A 37 -19.52 18.78 0.49
CA ASP A 37 -19.54 20.09 1.17
C ASP A 37 -20.94 20.42 1.74
N GLU A 38 -22.01 19.94 1.09
CA GLU A 38 -23.39 20.14 1.59
C GLU A 38 -23.75 19.33 2.85
N GLN A 39 -22.90 18.41 3.32
CA GLN A 39 -23.16 17.63 4.54
C GLN A 39 -22.62 18.25 5.84
N ASP A 40 -21.80 19.31 5.77
CA ASP A 40 -21.13 19.92 6.93
C ASP A 40 -21.76 21.25 7.37
N ALA A 41 -23.09 21.29 7.49
CA ALA A 41 -23.78 22.32 8.26
C ALA A 41 -24.20 21.79 9.65
N PRO A 42 -23.29 21.70 10.64
CA PRO A 42 -23.70 21.44 12.00
C PRO A 42 -24.47 22.66 12.51
N THR A 43 -25.72 22.41 12.88
CA THR A 43 -26.55 23.35 13.63
C THR A 43 -25.89 23.50 15.01
N TYR A 44 -25.23 24.63 15.25
CA TYR A 44 -24.60 24.97 16.52
C TYR A 44 -25.68 25.23 17.58
N ASP A 45 -26.11 24.17 18.26
CA ASP A 45 -26.79 24.30 19.54
C ASP A 45 -25.75 24.11 20.65
N ALA A 46 -25.44 25.23 21.31
CA ALA A 46 -24.46 25.38 22.37
C ALA A 46 -24.93 24.76 23.70
N TYR A 47 -24.25 23.71 24.15
CA TYR A 47 -24.16 23.20 25.53
C TYR A 47 -22.97 22.22 25.54
N ASP A 48 -22.21 21.97 26.60
CA ASP A 48 -21.92 22.52 27.90
C ASP A 48 -20.64 21.77 28.34
N ASP A 49 -20.01 22.29 29.36
CA ASP A 49 -18.72 21.97 29.97
C ASP A 49 -18.43 20.48 30.29
N SER A 50 -17.14 20.17 30.43
CA SER A 50 -16.54 18.93 30.99
C SER A 50 -16.76 17.59 30.26
N ASP A 51 -15.68 17.00 29.71
CA ASP A 51 -14.91 16.01 30.48
C ASP A 51 -13.65 15.53 29.74
N ASP A 52 -12.63 15.34 30.57
CA ASP A 52 -11.26 14.93 30.28
C ASP A 52 -11.22 13.49 29.73
N SER A 53 -11.27 13.33 28.40
CA SER A 53 -11.13 12.01 27.75
C SER A 53 -9.83 11.92 26.97
N LYS A 54 -8.80 11.49 27.72
CA LYS A 54 -7.63 10.76 27.24
C LYS A 54 -7.95 10.03 25.93
N ALA A 55 -7.36 10.51 24.84
CA ALA A 55 -7.12 9.69 23.66
C ALA A 55 -6.36 8.45 24.14
N THR A 56 -7.08 7.33 24.24
CA THR A 56 -6.45 6.04 24.41
C THR A 56 -5.58 5.87 23.17
N SER A 57 -4.26 5.84 23.35
CA SER A 57 -3.34 5.40 22.32
C SER A 57 -3.46 3.87 22.31
N TRP A 58 -4.22 3.33 21.34
CA TRP A 58 -4.38 1.88 21.14
C TRP A 58 -3.10 1.24 20.56
N TRP A 59 -2.10 2.07 20.25
CA TRP A 59 -0.82 1.69 19.65
C TRP A 59 0.28 1.85 20.69
N SER A 60 0.25 1.02 21.72
CA SER A 60 1.43 0.85 22.57
C SER A 60 2.47 0.06 21.78
N PHE A 61 3.30 0.77 21.01
CA PHE A 61 4.56 0.23 20.51
C PHE A 61 5.47 -0.11 21.70
N PRO A 62 6.27 -1.19 21.65
CA PRO A 62 7.36 -1.40 22.60
C PRO A 62 8.33 -0.21 22.51
N LYS A 63 8.54 0.48 23.64
CA LYS A 63 9.57 1.52 23.74
C LYS A 63 10.94 0.94 23.36
N PRO A 64 11.71 1.58 22.47
CA PRO A 64 13.12 1.27 22.32
C PRO A 64 13.81 1.58 23.66
N HIS A 65 14.62 0.63 24.12
CA HIS A 65 15.42 0.76 25.32
C HIS A 65 16.57 1.72 25.04
N ASP A 66 16.50 2.94 25.58
CA ASP A 66 17.62 3.88 25.62
C ASP A 66 18.78 3.25 26.40
N SER A 67 19.79 2.76 25.70
CA SER A 67 21.13 2.61 26.26
C SER A 67 22.09 3.41 25.40
N VAL A 68 22.44 4.57 25.96
CA VAL A 68 23.60 5.39 25.60
C VAL A 68 24.86 4.54 25.78
N ASP A 69 25.66 4.40 24.74
CA ASP A 69 27.11 4.32 24.90
C ASP A 69 27.79 4.89 23.64
N ASP A 70 28.54 5.97 23.87
CA ASP A 70 29.41 6.65 22.94
C ASP A 70 30.62 5.76 22.62
N GLU A 71 30.82 5.38 21.35
CA GLU A 71 32.16 5.07 20.86
C GLU A 71 32.28 5.58 19.40
N GLU A 72 33.00 6.70 19.28
CA GLU A 72 33.44 7.36 18.07
C GLU A 72 34.41 6.45 17.29
N VAL A 73 33.92 5.71 16.29
CA VAL A 73 34.78 4.90 15.41
C VAL A 73 35.08 5.68 14.13
N HIS A 74 36.24 6.32 14.10
CA HIS A 74 36.88 6.80 12.88
C HIS A 74 37.16 5.62 11.93
N THR A 75 36.43 5.52 10.81
CA THR A 75 36.83 4.68 9.68
C THR A 75 37.41 5.54 8.57
N GLU A 76 38.72 5.74 8.64
CA GLU A 76 39.53 6.21 7.54
C GLU A 76 39.68 5.05 6.54
N CYS A 77 38.95 5.09 5.43
CA CYS A 77 39.19 4.17 4.32
C CYS A 77 39.97 4.92 3.23
N SER A 78 41.29 4.87 3.34
CA SER A 78 42.19 5.14 2.23
C SER A 78 42.04 4.02 1.21
N SER A 79 41.64 4.36 -0.01
CA SER A 79 41.84 3.50 -1.17
C SER A 79 42.38 4.38 -2.30
N GLU A 80 43.71 4.44 -2.30
CA GLU A 80 44.53 4.90 -3.40
C GLU A 80 44.45 3.93 -4.59
N GLY A 81 44.65 4.48 -5.78
CA GLY A 81 44.17 3.92 -7.02
C GLY A 81 44.96 2.74 -7.58
N SER A 82 44.46 2.21 -8.69
CA SER A 82 45.32 1.79 -9.78
C SER A 82 44.56 1.83 -11.09
N ALA A 83 45.03 2.69 -12.00
CA ALA A 83 44.66 2.66 -13.40
C ALA A 83 45.31 1.42 -14.03
N GLY A 84 44.51 0.38 -14.26
CA GLY A 84 44.88 -0.82 -15.00
C GLY A 84 44.08 -0.87 -16.30
N HIS A 85 44.80 -0.70 -17.39
CA HIS A 85 44.33 -0.70 -18.77
C HIS A 85 44.55 -2.11 -19.30
N ASP A 86 43.49 -2.90 -19.51
CA ASP A 86 43.60 -4.17 -20.24
C ASP A 86 42.40 -4.34 -21.19
N ASP A 87 42.75 -4.21 -22.46
CA ASP A 87 41.97 -4.42 -23.67
C ASP A 87 41.61 -5.91 -23.81
N TRP A 88 40.31 -6.24 -23.91
CA TRP A 88 39.88 -7.61 -24.24
C TRP A 88 38.72 -7.59 -25.22
N ASP A 89 39.07 -7.55 -26.50
CA ASP A 89 38.23 -7.99 -27.62
C ASP A 89 37.97 -9.51 -27.53
N ALA A 90 36.70 -9.91 -27.65
CA ALA A 90 36.21 -10.91 -28.61
C ALA A 90 34.96 -11.68 -28.13
N GLN A 91 33.85 -11.42 -28.85
CA GLN A 91 32.79 -12.35 -29.23
C GLN A 91 32.05 -13.14 -28.13
N ALA A 92 30.93 -12.58 -27.68
CA ALA A 92 29.78 -13.34 -27.20
C ALA A 92 28.60 -13.21 -28.18
N THR A 93 28.21 -14.35 -28.73
CA THR A 93 27.04 -14.59 -29.59
C THR A 93 25.72 -14.09 -28.97
N PRO A 94 24.80 -13.47 -29.73
CA PRO A 94 23.46 -13.20 -29.25
C PRO A 94 22.58 -14.42 -29.48
N SER A 95 22.39 -15.24 -28.45
CA SER A 95 21.26 -16.18 -28.37
C SER A 95 20.41 -15.80 -27.17
N SER A 96 19.75 -14.63 -27.27
CA SER A 96 18.63 -14.28 -26.40
C SER A 96 17.43 -15.09 -26.86
N ALA A 97 17.40 -16.35 -26.42
CA ALA A 97 16.15 -17.01 -26.12
C ALA A 97 15.82 -16.64 -24.66
N GLU A 98 15.35 -15.42 -24.47
CA GLU A 98 14.81 -14.96 -23.20
C GLU A 98 13.56 -15.79 -22.91
N ALA A 99 13.75 -16.89 -22.18
CA ALA A 99 12.64 -17.61 -21.59
C ALA A 99 11.86 -16.61 -20.73
N PRO A 100 10.53 -16.49 -20.90
CA PRO A 100 9.74 -15.62 -20.03
C PRO A 100 10.02 -16.02 -18.60
N PHE A 101 10.54 -15.10 -17.80
CA PHE A 101 10.63 -15.26 -16.36
C PHE A 101 9.21 -15.54 -15.87
N GLN A 102 8.85 -16.81 -15.74
CA GLN A 102 7.66 -17.21 -15.02
C GLN A 102 7.96 -16.93 -13.57
N LEU A 103 7.72 -15.68 -13.18
CA LEU A 103 7.63 -15.19 -11.83
C LEU A 103 6.35 -15.79 -11.20
N LYS A 104 6.26 -17.13 -11.20
CA LYS A 104 5.43 -17.89 -10.27
C LYS A 104 6.15 -17.84 -8.93
N HIS A 105 6.36 -16.63 -8.40
CA HIS A 105 6.58 -16.49 -6.97
C HIS A 105 5.31 -17.01 -6.35
N LYS A 106 5.44 -18.20 -5.76
CA LYS A 106 4.41 -18.85 -5.00
C LYS A 106 4.13 -17.91 -3.82
N THR A 107 3.11 -17.06 -3.96
CA THR A 107 2.64 -16.09 -2.95
C THR A 107 2.11 -16.76 -1.67
N MET A 108 2.43 -18.04 -1.45
CA MET A 108 1.95 -18.84 -0.32
C MET A 108 2.73 -18.61 0.97
N ASP A 109 3.90 -17.95 0.91
CA ASP A 109 4.75 -17.71 2.08
C ASP A 109 5.03 -16.20 2.30
N LEU A 110 4.06 -15.34 1.98
CA LEU A 110 4.16 -13.91 2.27
C LEU A 110 3.71 -13.65 3.71
N LEU A 111 4.65 -13.48 4.62
CA LEU A 111 4.37 -13.09 6.00
C LEU A 111 4.35 -11.57 6.09
N ILE A 112 3.32 -11.02 6.73
CA ILE A 112 3.16 -9.57 6.83
C ILE A 112 4.32 -8.91 7.59
N ASP A 113 4.83 -9.60 8.62
CA ASP A 113 5.90 -9.10 9.48
C ASP A 113 7.22 -8.92 8.74
N ASP A 114 7.45 -9.66 7.65
CA ASP A 114 8.66 -9.52 6.82
C ASP A 114 8.68 -8.20 6.03
N TYR A 115 7.52 -7.55 5.89
CA TYR A 115 7.33 -6.32 5.11
C TYR A 115 6.96 -5.11 5.97
N LEU A 116 6.87 -5.27 7.29
CA LEU A 116 6.70 -4.12 8.18
C LEU A 116 8.05 -3.48 8.49
N CYS A 117 8.19 -2.19 8.20
CA CYS A 117 9.43 -1.49 8.50
C CYS A 117 9.60 -1.37 10.02
N PRO A 118 10.74 -1.79 10.58
CA PRO A 118 11.02 -1.61 12.00
C PRO A 118 11.31 -0.14 12.36
N CYS A 119 11.51 0.71 11.35
CA CYS A 119 11.85 2.12 11.52
C CYS A 119 10.74 2.95 12.18
N GLY A 120 9.47 2.56 12.02
CA GLY A 120 8.32 3.32 12.53
C GLY A 120 8.06 4.67 11.83
N GLU A 121 9.00 5.15 11.01
CA GLU A 121 8.94 6.45 10.33
C GLU A 121 8.74 6.33 8.81
N CYS A 122 8.13 5.24 8.36
CA CYS A 122 7.80 5.10 6.94
C CYS A 122 6.90 6.25 6.47
N PRO A 123 7.18 6.87 5.30
CA PRO A 123 6.45 8.05 4.82
C PRO A 123 4.92 7.87 4.77
N TRP A 124 4.49 6.63 4.54
CA TRP A 124 3.09 6.29 4.37
C TRP A 124 2.35 5.95 5.67
N TYR A 125 3.04 5.62 6.77
CA TYR A 125 2.39 4.99 7.93
C TYR A 125 1.40 5.93 8.61
N ASN A 126 1.79 7.17 8.87
CA ASN A 126 0.90 8.19 9.45
C ASN A 126 -0.32 8.47 8.55
N LEU A 127 -0.13 8.47 7.23
CA LEU A 127 -1.20 8.71 6.27
C LEU A 127 -2.17 7.52 6.19
N ILE A 128 -1.64 6.30 6.22
CA ILE A 128 -2.44 5.06 6.27
C ILE A 128 -3.29 5.06 7.54
N GLU A 129 -2.68 5.29 8.70
CA GLU A 129 -3.36 5.32 9.99
C GLU A 129 -4.50 6.34 10.01
N ALA A 130 -4.25 7.56 9.52
CA ALA A 130 -5.27 8.60 9.44
C ALA A 130 -6.45 8.19 8.55
N HIS A 131 -6.19 7.65 7.37
CA HIS A 131 -7.26 7.22 6.44
C HIS A 131 -8.03 6.01 6.98
N VAL A 132 -7.36 5.02 7.58
CA VAL A 132 -8.02 3.85 8.20
C VAL A 132 -8.83 4.27 9.43
N ALA A 133 -8.34 5.26 10.20
CA ALA A 133 -9.07 5.80 11.33
C ALA A 133 -10.36 6.51 10.89
N ALA A 134 -10.31 7.29 9.80
CA ALA A 134 -11.46 7.99 9.23
C ALA A 134 -12.47 7.06 8.53
N TYR A 135 -12.02 5.90 8.05
CA TYR A 135 -12.89 4.97 7.34
C TYR A 135 -13.87 4.25 8.27
N SER A 136 -15.14 4.15 7.83
CA SER A 136 -16.20 3.47 8.57
C SER A 136 -16.05 1.95 8.45
N MET A 137 -15.48 1.32 9.49
CA MET A 137 -15.33 -0.13 9.61
C MET A 137 -15.32 -0.56 11.08
N PRO A 138 -15.57 -1.85 11.39
CA PRO A 138 -15.43 -2.38 12.74
C PRO A 138 -14.03 -2.13 13.31
N LEU A 139 -13.94 -1.71 14.57
CA LEU A 139 -12.66 -1.39 15.24
C LEU A 139 -11.65 -2.54 15.20
N GLN A 140 -12.14 -3.78 15.24
CA GLN A 140 -11.30 -4.99 15.20
C GLN A 140 -10.58 -5.16 13.87
N LEU A 141 -11.11 -4.61 12.77
CA LEU A 141 -10.53 -4.73 11.43
C LEU A 141 -9.55 -3.60 11.11
N LYS A 142 -9.60 -2.48 11.84
CA LYS A 142 -8.72 -1.32 11.60
C LYS A 142 -7.24 -1.69 11.68
N ARG A 143 -6.85 -2.48 12.68
CA ARG A 143 -5.45 -2.90 12.85
C ARG A 143 -4.96 -3.83 11.73
N PRO A 144 -5.65 -4.94 11.42
CA PRO A 144 -5.28 -5.78 10.28
C PRO A 144 -5.20 -4.98 8.96
N VAL A 145 -6.18 -4.13 8.68
CA VAL A 145 -6.20 -3.30 7.46
C VAL A 145 -5.00 -2.37 7.41
N CYS A 146 -4.71 -1.69 8.53
CA CYS A 146 -3.55 -0.80 8.63
C CYS A 146 -2.25 -1.56 8.36
N ARG A 147 -2.06 -2.72 8.99
CA ARG A 147 -0.85 -3.55 8.81
C ARG A 147 -0.70 -4.04 7.37
N VAL A 148 -1.80 -4.46 6.72
CA VAL A 148 -1.78 -4.91 5.31
C VAL A 148 -1.33 -3.78 4.39
N LEU A 149 -1.87 -2.57 4.58
CA LEU A 149 -1.50 -1.39 3.78
C LEU A 149 -0.06 -0.94 4.05
N GLN A 150 0.38 -0.99 5.31
CA GLN A 150 1.75 -0.68 5.71
C GLN A 150 2.75 -1.64 5.05
N ALA A 151 2.50 -2.94 5.17
CA ALA A 151 3.31 -3.98 4.53
C ALA A 151 3.32 -3.83 3.01
N TYR A 152 2.17 -3.54 2.39
CA TYR A 152 2.09 -3.31 0.94
C TYR A 152 2.91 -2.11 0.48
N SER A 153 2.86 -1.01 1.23
CA SER A 153 3.62 0.20 0.89
C SER A 153 5.14 -0.02 0.90
N THR A 154 5.62 -1.00 1.68
CA THR A 154 7.03 -1.44 1.71
C THR A 154 7.31 -2.52 0.66
N TYR A 155 6.37 -3.43 0.42
CA TYR A 155 6.49 -4.45 -0.62
C TYR A 155 6.57 -3.84 -2.03
N ASN A 156 5.80 -2.79 -2.28
CA ASN A 156 5.75 -2.10 -3.57
C ASN A 156 5.99 -0.59 -3.39
N GLU A 157 7.23 -0.23 -3.05
CA GLU A 157 7.64 1.15 -2.79
C GLU A 157 7.41 2.09 -4.00
N ALA A 158 7.46 1.56 -5.22
CA ALA A 158 7.26 2.32 -6.45
C ALA A 158 5.81 2.83 -6.57
N VAL A 159 4.82 2.05 -6.12
CA VAL A 159 3.41 2.45 -6.09
C VAL A 159 3.08 3.16 -4.77
N GLY A 160 3.66 2.69 -3.67
CA GLY A 160 3.42 3.22 -2.34
C GLY A 160 1.96 3.01 -1.88
N TYR A 161 1.35 4.08 -1.37
CA TYR A 161 0.00 4.05 -0.82
C TYR A 161 -0.90 5.14 -1.41
N CYS A 162 -2.17 4.81 -1.61
CA CYS A 162 -3.23 5.78 -1.88
C CYS A 162 -4.51 5.45 -1.09
N SER A 163 -5.31 6.47 -0.75
CA SER A 163 -6.53 6.31 0.07
C SER A 163 -7.55 5.34 -0.54
N GLY A 164 -7.58 5.24 -1.87
CA GLY A 164 -8.44 4.31 -2.59
C GLY A 164 -8.18 2.84 -2.26
N MET A 165 -7.04 2.49 -1.66
CA MET A 165 -6.67 1.12 -1.29
C MET A 165 -7.38 0.61 -0.02
N VAL A 166 -7.85 1.49 0.85
CA VAL A 166 -8.50 1.12 2.13
C VAL A 166 -9.68 0.15 1.96
N PRO A 167 -10.69 0.40 1.10
CA PRO A 167 -11.81 -0.53 0.90
C PRO A 167 -11.37 -1.90 0.39
N TRP A 168 -10.32 -1.95 -0.43
CA TRP A 168 -9.81 -3.21 -0.99
C TRP A 168 -9.06 -4.02 0.06
N ALA A 169 -8.24 -3.36 0.89
CA ALA A 169 -7.56 -4.00 2.01
C ALA A 169 -8.58 -4.52 3.04
N LEU A 170 -9.63 -3.75 3.33
CA LEU A 170 -10.75 -4.20 4.17
C LEU A 170 -11.39 -5.47 3.60
N HIS A 171 -11.72 -5.48 2.32
CA HIS A 171 -12.32 -6.64 1.66
C HIS A 171 -11.44 -7.89 1.75
N CYS A 172 -10.12 -7.74 1.57
CA CYS A 172 -9.16 -8.85 1.74
C CYS A 172 -9.13 -9.36 3.18
N VAL A 173 -9.08 -8.47 4.17
CA VAL A 173 -9.09 -8.85 5.60
C VAL A 173 -10.37 -9.59 5.97
N GLU A 174 -11.53 -9.12 5.51
CA GLU A 174 -12.82 -9.76 5.76
C GLU A 174 -12.90 -11.15 5.11
N THR A 175 -12.47 -11.29 3.86
CA THR A 175 -12.50 -12.55 3.12
C THR A 175 -11.53 -13.58 3.70
N CYS A 176 -10.50 -13.13 4.40
CA CYS A 176 -9.50 -13.97 5.05
C CYS A 176 -9.76 -14.16 6.56
N ASP A 177 -10.98 -13.90 7.04
CA ASP A 177 -11.37 -14.06 8.45
C ASP A 177 -10.42 -13.33 9.44
N GLY A 178 -9.86 -12.20 9.02
CA GLY A 178 -8.89 -11.42 9.81
C GLY A 178 -7.45 -11.96 9.81
N ASN A 179 -7.15 -13.03 9.06
CA ASN A 179 -5.78 -13.53 8.89
C ASN A 179 -4.95 -12.55 8.05
N GLU A 180 -4.00 -11.86 8.69
CA GLU A 180 -3.20 -10.80 8.08
C GLU A 180 -2.33 -11.28 6.92
N ASP A 181 -1.65 -12.42 7.05
CA ASP A 181 -0.76 -12.97 6.00
C ASP A 181 -1.56 -13.35 4.74
N SER A 182 -2.70 -14.01 4.93
CA SER A 182 -3.60 -14.38 3.83
C SER A 182 -4.22 -13.15 3.18
N ALA A 183 -4.64 -12.17 3.98
CA ALA A 183 -5.18 -10.91 3.49
C ALA A 183 -4.14 -10.12 2.70
N PHE A 184 -2.89 -10.10 3.17
CA PHE A 184 -1.78 -9.44 2.50
C PHE A 184 -1.47 -10.10 1.14
N ALA A 185 -1.38 -11.43 1.09
CA ALA A 185 -1.21 -12.16 -0.16
C ALA A 185 -2.38 -11.91 -1.13
N ALA A 186 -3.62 -11.91 -0.64
CA ALA A 186 -4.80 -11.60 -1.43
C ALA A 186 -4.77 -10.16 -1.98
N PHE A 187 -4.35 -9.20 -1.16
CA PHE A 187 -4.25 -7.80 -1.52
C PHE A 187 -3.19 -7.55 -2.61
N ILE A 188 -2.02 -8.18 -2.50
CA ILE A 188 -0.99 -8.12 -3.55
C ILE A 188 -1.54 -8.66 -4.87
N ASN A 189 -2.20 -9.83 -4.85
CA ASN A 189 -2.77 -10.41 -6.06
C ASN A 189 -3.83 -9.51 -6.71
N LEU A 190 -4.53 -8.72 -5.91
CA LEU A 190 -5.56 -7.79 -6.36
C LEU A 190 -4.97 -6.51 -6.97
N CYS A 191 -3.88 -5.98 -6.39
CA CYS A 191 -3.21 -4.77 -6.89
C CYS A 191 -2.29 -5.02 -8.10
N MET A 192 -2.02 -6.28 -8.44
CA MET A 192 -1.22 -6.69 -9.60
C MET A 192 -2.07 -6.98 -10.85
N LEU A 193 -3.38 -6.76 -10.79
CA LEU A 193 -4.34 -6.85 -11.91
C LEU A 193 -4.52 -5.49 -12.60
#